data_AF-A0A6V7L2U5-F1
#
_entry.id   AF-A0A6V7L2U5-F1
#
_cell.length_a   1.000
_cell.length_b   1.000
_cell.length_c   1.000
_cell.angle_alpha   90.00
_cell.angle_beta   90.00
_cell.angle_gamma   90.00
#
_symmetry.space_group_name_H-M   'P 1'
#
loop_
_entity.id
_entity.type
_entity.pdbx_description
1 polymer ?
#
loop_
_entity_poly.entity_id
_entity_poly.type
_entity_poly.pdbx_seq_one_letter_code
_entity_poly.pdbx_strand_id
1 'polypeptide(L)'
;MMDERRVADYFVVAGLPGQNEESNNESSEKLEDWCQEGTHLKDIHMQAPITDLAVIFPALGEKCPEGYTLLETTVSGFPADLNHGSLRTNECYLCYRRGRDKPPLVDI
;
A
#
# COMPACT_ATOMS: atom_id res chain seq x y z
N MET A 1 39.84 32.64 16.58
CA MET A 1 38.42 33.03 16.52
C MET A 1 37.78 32.14 15.47
N MET A 2 37.02 31.14 15.90
CA MET A 2 36.27 30.26 14.98
C MET A 2 34.87 30.87 14.86
N ASP A 3 34.51 31.23 13.64
CA ASP A 3 33.22 31.85 13.32
C ASP A 3 32.16 30.74 13.23
N GLU A 4 31.37 30.61 14.28
CA GLU A 4 30.31 29.62 14.41
C GLU A 4 29.07 30.16 13.68
N ARG A 5 28.98 29.91 12.37
CA ARG A 5 27.79 30.26 11.57
C ARG A 5 26.60 29.46 12.05
N ARG A 6 25.79 30.06 12.93
CA ARG A 6 24.51 29.52 13.38
C ARG A 6 23.50 29.61 12.24
N VAL A 7 23.14 28.47 11.68
CA VAL A 7 21.98 28.33 10.80
C VAL A 7 20.75 28.24 11.68
N ALA A 8 19.77 29.12 11.48
CA ALA A 8 18.47 29.02 12.13
C ALA A 8 17.48 28.38 11.15
N ASP A 9 16.78 27.34 11.59
CA ASP A 9 15.66 26.78 10.84
C ASP A 9 14.45 27.69 11.00
N TYR A 10 14.07 28.34 9.90
CA TYR A 10 12.81 29.08 9.81
C TYR A 10 11.78 28.20 9.14
N PHE A 11 10.69 27.90 9.85
CA PHE A 11 9.49 27.31 9.25
C PHE A 11 8.34 28.34 9.31
N VAL A 12 7.59 28.41 8.21
CA VAL A 12 6.40 29.26 8.10
C VAL A 12 5.19 28.39 8.35
N VAL A 13 4.34 28.79 9.30
CA VAL A 13 3.02 28.20 9.50
C VAL A 13 2.02 29.08 8.77
N ALA A 14 1.47 28.60 7.65
CA ALA A 14 0.33 29.24 7.01
C ALA A 14 -0.95 28.81 7.76
N GLY A 15 -1.65 29.76 8.36
CA GLY A 15 -2.89 29.51 9.10
C GLY A 15 -4.01 28.98 8.20
N LEU A 16 -4.69 27.93 8.66
CA LEU A 16 -6.02 27.57 8.20
C LEU A 16 -6.99 28.70 8.58
N PRO A 17 -7.94 29.10 7.70
CA PRO A 17 -8.92 30.11 8.06
C PRO A 17 -9.72 29.64 9.27
N GLY A 18 -9.92 30.56 10.22
CA GLY A 18 -10.56 30.32 11.51
C GLY A 18 -11.84 29.53 11.37
N GLN A 19 -11.93 28.51 12.22
CA GLN A 19 -13.13 27.75 12.54
C GLN A 19 -14.24 28.74 12.93
N ASN A 20 -15.14 29.02 11.99
CA ASN A 20 -16.43 29.60 12.32
C ASN A 20 -17.33 28.45 12.73
N GLU A 21 -17.70 28.48 14.00
CA GLU A 21 -18.70 27.61 14.63
C GLU A 21 -20.00 27.56 13.83
N GLU A 22 -20.70 26.42 13.97
CA GLU A 22 -22.05 26.09 13.46
C GLU A 22 -22.15 25.32 12.13
N SER A 23 -21.89 24.01 12.18
CA SER A 23 -22.88 23.05 11.67
C SER A 23 -22.67 21.66 12.26
N ASN A 24 -23.73 21.15 12.91
CA ASN A 24 -23.86 19.84 13.51
C ASN A 24 -23.41 18.68 12.59
N ASN A 25 -22.54 17.81 13.08
CA ASN A 25 -22.80 16.38 13.03
C ASN A 25 -21.99 15.63 14.10
N GLU A 26 -22.72 15.04 15.02
CA GLU A 26 -22.29 14.07 16.01
C GLU A 26 -21.41 12.94 15.44
N SER A 27 -20.11 12.98 15.73
CA SER A 27 -19.22 11.80 15.77
C SER A 27 -17.93 12.16 16.52
N SER A 28 -18.11 12.66 17.74
CA SER A 28 -17.03 12.88 18.71
C SER A 28 -16.56 11.55 19.30
N GLU A 29 -16.10 10.59 18.49
CA GLU A 29 -15.44 9.39 19.00
C GLU A 29 -14.32 8.93 18.06
N LYS A 30 -13.09 8.89 18.61
CA LYS A 30 -11.78 8.53 18.02
C LYS A 30 -11.02 9.61 17.26
N LEU A 31 -10.67 10.65 18.01
CA LEU A 31 -9.56 11.57 17.68
C LEU A 31 -8.18 11.04 18.17
N GLU A 32 -8.12 9.81 18.72
CA GLU A 32 -6.99 9.39 19.55
C GLU A 32 -5.84 8.68 18.81
N ASP A 33 -5.96 8.39 17.51
CA ASP A 33 -4.88 7.69 16.77
C ASP A 33 -3.97 8.63 15.96
N TRP A 34 -4.03 9.94 16.20
CA TRP A 34 -3.25 10.95 15.46
C TRP A 34 -1.85 11.24 16.01
N CYS A 35 -1.28 10.33 16.80
CA CYS A 35 0.03 10.50 17.42
C CYS A 35 0.95 9.27 17.25
N GLN A 36 1.25 8.88 16.01
CA GLN A 36 2.47 8.14 15.66
C GLN A 36 2.94 8.54 14.24
N GLU A 37 3.77 9.61 14.21
CA GLU A 37 4.81 9.86 13.20
C GLU A 37 4.39 10.23 11.75
N GLY A 38 4.09 11.51 11.56
CA GLY A 38 4.83 12.39 10.62
C GLY A 38 4.68 12.27 9.10
N THR A 39 4.26 11.13 8.52
CA THR A 39 4.21 10.95 7.05
C THR A 39 2.89 10.40 6.50
N HIS A 40 1.95 10.03 7.38
CA HIS A 40 0.92 9.02 7.06
C HIS A 40 -0.44 9.53 6.57
N LEU A 41 -0.69 10.85 6.55
CA LEU A 41 -1.99 11.40 6.10
C LEU A 41 -2.24 11.17 4.60
N LYS A 42 -1.18 11.01 3.79
CA LYS A 42 -1.29 10.67 2.36
C LYS A 42 -1.52 9.17 2.14
N ASP A 43 -1.06 8.32 3.05
CA ASP A 43 -1.05 6.87 2.90
C ASP A 43 -2.42 6.22 3.09
N ILE A 44 -3.33 6.85 3.82
CA ILE A 44 -4.70 6.33 4.05
C ILE A 44 -5.50 6.31 2.73
N HIS A 45 -5.19 7.19 1.79
CA HIS A 45 -5.80 7.23 0.46
C HIS A 45 -5.07 6.38 -0.60
N MET A 46 -3.88 5.86 -0.30
CA MET A 46 -3.13 4.99 -1.22
C MET A 46 -3.51 3.52 -1.01
N GLN A 47 -3.49 2.74 -2.10
CA GLN A 47 -3.62 1.28 -1.99
C GLN A 47 -2.56 0.74 -1.03
N ALA A 48 -2.96 -0.22 -0.18
CA ALA A 48 -2.01 -0.91 0.68
C ALA A 48 -0.86 -1.51 -0.16
N PRO A 49 0.39 -1.51 0.33
CA PRO A 49 1.50 -2.08 -0.40
C PRO A 49 1.35 -3.59 -0.59
N ILE A 50 2.05 -4.17 -1.56
CA ILE A 50 2.13 -5.63 -1.70
C ILE A 50 3.04 -6.16 -0.62
N THR A 51 2.57 -7.16 0.12
CA THR A 51 3.28 -7.73 1.25
C THR A 51 3.48 -9.24 1.13
N ASP A 52 2.70 -9.93 0.30
CA ASP A 52 2.87 -11.36 -0.01
C ASP A 52 2.76 -11.63 -1.50
N LEU A 53 3.45 -12.70 -1.91
CA LEU A 53 3.26 -13.38 -3.19
C LEU A 53 2.98 -14.87 -2.93
N ALA A 54 2.19 -15.47 -3.82
CA ALA A 54 2.01 -16.92 -3.89
C ALA A 54 1.92 -17.33 -5.36
N VAL A 55 2.28 -18.57 -5.68
CA VAL A 55 2.07 -19.15 -7.02
C VAL A 55 1.11 -20.32 -6.87
N ILE A 56 0.16 -20.44 -7.80
CA ILE A 56 -0.80 -21.54 -7.81
C ILE A 56 -0.71 -22.35 -9.11
N PHE A 57 -1.05 -23.63 -9.01
CA PHE A 57 -1.23 -24.56 -10.13
C PHE A 57 -2.69 -25.01 -10.22
N PRO A 58 -3.55 -24.28 -10.97
CA PRO A 58 -4.99 -24.58 -11.04
C PRO A 58 -5.29 -26.01 -11.51
N ALA A 59 -4.50 -26.55 -12.44
CA ALA A 59 -4.62 -27.92 -12.92
C ALA A 59 -4.42 -28.99 -11.83
N LEU A 60 -3.75 -28.65 -10.73
CA LEU A 60 -3.58 -29.53 -9.55
C LEU A 60 -4.67 -29.29 -8.48
N GLY A 61 -5.66 -28.45 -8.77
CA GLY A 61 -6.75 -28.11 -7.85
C GLY A 61 -6.41 -27.01 -6.84
N GLU A 62 -5.25 -26.37 -6.96
CA GLU A 62 -4.90 -25.22 -6.14
C GLU A 62 -5.76 -24.01 -6.48
N LYS A 63 -6.04 -23.18 -5.47
CA LYS A 63 -6.87 -21.98 -5.60
C LYS A 63 -6.13 -20.78 -5.05
N CYS A 64 -6.51 -19.59 -5.51
CA CYS A 64 -6.02 -18.35 -4.93
C CYS A 64 -6.30 -18.35 -3.41
N PRO A 65 -5.29 -18.10 -2.55
CA PRO A 65 -5.49 -18.03 -1.11
C PRO A 65 -6.45 -16.90 -0.71
N GLU A 66 -7.06 -17.02 0.47
CA GLU A 66 -7.96 -16.00 1.00
C GLU A 66 -7.22 -14.66 1.22
N GLY A 67 -7.85 -13.56 0.79
CA GLY A 67 -7.28 -12.21 0.88
C GLY A 67 -6.23 -11.90 -0.20
N TYR A 68 -5.90 -12.85 -1.08
CA TYR A 68 -5.01 -12.62 -2.22
C TYR A 68 -5.81 -12.26 -3.48
N THR A 69 -5.14 -11.59 -4.40
CA THR A 69 -5.61 -11.30 -5.76
C THR A 69 -4.82 -12.16 -6.74
N LEU A 70 -5.51 -12.94 -7.55
CA LEU A 70 -4.93 -13.73 -8.64
C LEU A 70 -4.69 -12.84 -9.87
N LEU A 71 -3.50 -12.95 -10.46
CA LEU A 71 -3.16 -12.34 -11.74
C LEU A 71 -3.37 -13.36 -12.86
N GLU A 72 -4.59 -13.42 -13.40
CA GLU A 72 -4.93 -14.31 -14.52
C GLU A 72 -4.48 -13.75 -15.87
N THR A 73 -4.36 -12.43 -15.97
CA THR A 73 -4.06 -11.72 -17.22
C THR A 73 -2.95 -10.70 -17.05
N THR A 74 -2.14 -10.56 -18.10
CA THR A 74 -1.14 -9.51 -18.26
C THR A 74 -1.84 -8.16 -18.46
N VAL A 75 -1.10 -7.06 -18.28
CA VAL A 75 -1.61 -5.70 -18.55
C VAL A 75 -2.11 -5.49 -19.98
N SER A 76 -1.62 -6.29 -20.93
CA SER A 76 -2.04 -6.31 -22.33
C SER A 76 -3.23 -7.24 -22.62
N GLY A 77 -3.76 -7.94 -21.62
CA GLY A 77 -4.95 -8.81 -21.77
C GLY A 77 -4.66 -10.25 -22.20
N PHE A 78 -3.39 -10.67 -22.28
CA PHE A 78 -3.03 -12.08 -22.51
C PHE A 78 -3.02 -12.89 -21.20
N PRO A 79 -3.23 -14.22 -21.22
CA PRO A 79 -3.06 -15.05 -20.04
C PRO A 79 -1.68 -14.86 -19.39
N ALA A 80 -1.66 -14.66 -18.07
CA ALA A 80 -0.44 -14.47 -17.29
C ALA A 80 0.14 -15.79 -16.77
N ASP A 81 0.09 -16.83 -17.60
CA ASP A 81 0.73 -18.12 -17.29
C ASP A 81 2.25 -17.95 -17.26
N LEU A 82 2.85 -18.20 -16.10
CA LEU A 82 4.30 -18.09 -15.90
C LEU A 82 5.07 -19.19 -16.64
N ASN A 83 4.38 -20.28 -17.03
CA ASN A 83 4.94 -21.38 -17.81
C ASN A 83 4.62 -21.28 -19.32
N HIS A 84 4.12 -20.13 -19.80
CA HIS A 84 3.71 -19.98 -21.18
C HIS A 84 4.83 -20.39 -22.16
N GLY A 85 4.49 -21.22 -23.15
CA GLY A 85 5.41 -21.74 -24.15
C GLY A 85 6.09 -23.07 -23.79
N SER A 86 5.89 -23.58 -22.58
CA SER A 86 6.31 -24.93 -22.21
C SER A 86 5.27 -25.98 -22.63
N LEU A 87 5.72 -27.06 -23.27
CA LEU A 87 4.84 -28.10 -23.82
C LEU A 87 4.41 -29.17 -22.79
N ARG A 88 5.05 -29.21 -21.62
CA ARG A 88 4.94 -30.33 -20.67
C ARG A 88 4.60 -29.92 -19.24
N THR A 89 4.40 -28.64 -19.01
CA THR A 89 4.09 -28.10 -17.68
C THR A 89 2.68 -27.59 -17.64
N ASN A 90 2.01 -27.81 -16.52
CA ASN A 90 0.73 -27.16 -16.25
C ASN A 90 0.93 -25.65 -16.13
N GLU A 91 -0.10 -24.89 -16.47
CA GLU A 91 -0.12 -23.46 -16.24
C GLU A 91 0.05 -23.14 -14.75
N CYS A 92 0.74 -22.04 -14.45
CA CYS A 92 0.78 -21.50 -13.11
C CYS A 92 0.69 -19.98 -13.11
N TYR A 93 0.11 -19.44 -12.05
CA TYR A 93 -0.25 -18.03 -11.97
C TYR A 93 0.21 -17.42 -10.65
N LEU A 94 0.53 -16.13 -10.70
CA LEU A 94 0.93 -15.35 -9.54
C LEU A 94 -0.31 -14.82 -8.80
N CYS A 95 -0.32 -14.95 -7.49
CA CYS A 95 -1.22 -14.24 -6.59
C CYS A 95 -0.43 -13.25 -5.74
N TYR A 96 -1.04 -12.12 -5.38
CA TYR A 96 -0.44 -11.18 -4.44
C TYR A 96 -1.45 -10.77 -3.36
N ARG A 97 -0.96 -10.47 -2.16
CA ARG A 97 -1.76 -9.83 -1.09
C ARG A 97 -1.24 -8.43 -0.84
N ARG A 98 -2.16 -7.50 -0.61
CA ARG A 98 -1.84 -6.16 -0.14
C ARG A 98 -2.25 -6.01 1.32
N GLY A 99 -1.40 -5.38 2.12
CA GLY A 99 -1.62 -5.24 3.54
C GLY A 99 -0.72 -4.19 4.17
N ARG A 100 -1.05 -3.78 5.40
CA ARG A 100 -0.22 -2.93 6.26
C ARG A 100 0.18 -3.64 7.56
N ASP A 101 -0.16 -4.94 7.67
CA ASP A 101 0.16 -5.84 8.77
C ASP A 101 1.64 -6.23 8.83
N LYS A 102 2.39 -5.93 7.77
CA LYS A 102 3.82 -6.25 7.65
C LYS A 102 4.53 -5.33 6.64
N PRO A 103 5.88 -5.32 6.63
CA PRO A 103 6.64 -4.47 5.72
C PRO A 103 6.33 -4.75 4.23
N PRO A 104 6.42 -3.72 3.37
CA PRO A 104 6.23 -3.87 1.92
C PRO A 104 7.34 -4.74 1.29
N LEU A 105 6.99 -5.48 0.25
CA LEU A 105 8.00 -6.07 -0.64
C LEU A 105 8.63 -4.96 -1.48
N VAL A 106 9.96 -4.90 -1.49
CA VAL A 106 10.73 -3.86 -2.18
C VAL A 106 11.51 -4.37 -3.38
N ASP A 107 11.69 -5.70 -3.50
CA ASP A 107 12.39 -6.38 -4.59
C ASP A 107 11.84 -7.81 -4.74
N ILE A 108 11.97 -8.42 -5.94
CA ILE A 108 11.41 -9.74 -6.32
C ILE A 108 12.47 -10.64 -6.95
#